data_AF-A0A399YUF9-F1
#
_entry.id   AF-A0A399YUF9-F1
#
_cell.length_a   1.000
_cell.length_b   1.000
_cell.length_c   1.000
_cell.angle_alpha   90.00
_cell.angle_beta   90.00
_cell.angle_gamma   90.00
#
_symmetry.space_group_name_H-M   'P 1'
#
loop_
_entity.id
_entity.type
_entity.pdbx_description
1 polymer ?
#
loop_
_entity_poly.entity_id
_entity_poly.type
_entity_poly.pdbx_seq_one_letter_code
_entity_poly.pdbx_strand_id
1 'polypeptide(L)' 'MIAWNTLNTVIHDVTHEDIYLNVFPMFHTGGLFVYTLPQVIFGGTTILMRQFDPSWVLELVERERVTIFGAVPTM' A
#
# COMPACT_ATOMS: atom_id res chain seq x y z
N MET A 1 13.73 -2.24 13.34
CA MET A 1 12.46 -2.82 12.84
C MET A 1 12.08 -2.29 11.47
N ILE A 2 12.01 -0.96 11.24
CA ILE A 2 11.65 -0.39 9.91
C ILE A 2 12.53 -0.92 8.77
N ALA A 3 13.86 -0.76 8.87
CA ALA A 3 14.78 -1.19 7.82
C ALA A 3 14.69 -2.71 7.52
N TRP A 4 14.54 -3.54 8.56
CA TRP A 4 14.38 -4.99 8.40
C TRP A 4 13.05 -5.33 7.71
N ASN A 5 11.95 -4.71 8.13
CA ASN A 5 10.65 -4.89 7.50
C ASN A 5 10.68 -4.47 6.03
N THR A 6 11.19 -3.27 5.73
CA THR A 6 11.36 -2.77 4.36
C THR A 6 12.20 -3.71 3.51
N LEU A 7 13.33 -4.21 4.03
CA LEU A 7 14.17 -5.14 3.30
C LEU A 7 13.41 -6.44 2.96
N ASN A 8 12.69 -7.02 3.92
CA ASN A 8 11.90 -8.24 3.65
C ASN A 8 10.81 -8.00 2.61
N THR A 9 10.08 -6.88 2.72
CA THR A 9 9.02 -6.52 1.77
C THR A 9 9.55 -6.33 0.35
N VAL A 10 10.70 -5.66 0.18
CA VAL A 10 11.30 -5.42 -1.15
C VAL A 10 11.93 -6.68 -1.76
N ILE A 11 12.38 -7.64 -0.93
CA ILE A 11 12.93 -8.91 -1.44
C ILE A 11 11.84 -9.84 -1.97
N HIS A 12 10.64 -9.82 -1.37
CA HIS A 12 9.62 -10.84 -1.61
C HIS A 12 8.34 -10.33 -2.28
N ASP A 13 7.90 -9.11 -1.97
CA ASP A 13 6.52 -8.68 -2.26
C ASP A 13 6.42 -7.52 -3.24
N VAL A 14 7.39 -6.59 -3.27
CA VAL A 14 7.26 -5.32 -4.01
C VAL A 14 8.51 -4.95 -4.79
N THR A 15 8.29 -4.22 -5.87
CA THR A 15 9.30 -3.60 -6.74
C THR A 15 9.10 -2.08 -6.78
N HIS A 16 10.02 -1.37 -7.45
CA HIS A 16 9.92 0.09 -7.60
C HIS A 16 8.81 0.52 -8.58
N GLU A 17 8.33 -0.39 -9.43
CA GLU A 17 7.27 -0.11 -10.42
C GLU A 17 5.87 -0.26 -9.83
N ASP A 18 5.76 -0.72 -8.57
CA ASP A 18 4.48 -0.96 -7.94
C ASP A 18 3.76 0.32 -7.51
N ILE A 19 2.44 0.29 -7.67
CA ILE A 19 1.51 1.33 -7.25
C ILE A 19 0.61 0.72 -6.18
N TYR A 20 0.83 1.10 -4.92
CA TYR A 20 0.08 0.59 -3.76
C TYR A 20 -1.09 1.50 -3.40
N LEU A 21 -2.30 0.95 -3.35
CA LEU A 21 -3.47 1.64 -2.79
C LEU A 21 -3.64 1.27 -1.31
N ASN A 22 -3.37 2.24 -0.43
CA ASN A 22 -3.53 2.07 1.01
C ASN A 22 -4.92 2.52 1.46
N VAL A 23 -5.75 1.55 1.85
CA VAL A 23 -7.08 1.78 2.45
C VAL A 23 -7.10 1.63 3.97
N PHE A 24 -5.95 1.34 4.59
CA PHE A 24 -5.82 1.14 6.03
C PHE A 24 -5.47 2.45 6.75
N PRO A 25 -5.86 2.61 8.03
CA PRO A 25 -5.41 3.74 8.82
C PRO A 25 -3.89 3.70 9.07
N MET A 26 -3.20 4.82 8.85
CA MET A 26 -1.74 4.92 9.02
C MET A 26 -1.24 4.85 10.49
N PHE A 27 -2.14 4.81 11.47
CA PHE A 27 -1.75 4.54 12.86
C PHE A 27 -1.70 3.04 13.19
N HIS A 28 -2.14 2.17 12.27
CA HIS A 28 -2.03 0.73 12.39
C HIS A 28 -0.83 0.19 11.61
N THR A 29 -0.27 -0.93 12.07
CA THR A 29 0.88 -1.58 11.42
C THR A 29 0.61 -1.92 9.96
N GLY A 30 -0.60 -2.39 9.65
CA GLY A 30 -1.05 -2.67 8.28
C GLY A 30 -0.94 -1.46 7.36
N GLY A 31 -1.40 -0.29 7.83
CA GLY A 31 -1.38 0.93 7.04
C GLY A 31 0.00 1.57 6.92
N LEU A 32 0.80 1.59 7.99
CA LEU A 32 2.08 2.29 7.96
C LEU A 32 3.24 1.42 7.49
N PHE A 33 3.38 0.22 8.06
CA PHE A 33 4.60 -0.57 7.94
C PHE A 33 4.56 -1.57 6.80
N VAL A 34 3.41 -2.15 6.44
CA VAL A 34 3.39 -3.28 5.49
C VAL A 34 3.87 -2.88 4.10
N TYR A 35 3.25 -1.88 3.46
CA TYR A 35 3.66 -1.44 2.11
C TYR A 35 3.96 0.05 2.00
N THR A 36 3.33 0.94 2.79
CA THR A 36 3.56 2.39 2.67
C THR A 36 5.00 2.80 2.96
N LEU A 37 5.58 2.44 4.11
CA LEU A 37 6.97 2.78 4.39
C LEU A 37 7.97 2.12 3.43
N PRO A 38 7.85 0.82 3.08
CA PRO A 38 8.71 0.22 2.07
C PRO A 38 8.66 0.94 0.72
N GLN A 39 7.46 1.27 0.23
CA GLN A 39 7.28 2.04 -1.01
C GLN A 39 7.94 3.42 -0.91
N VAL A 40 7.73 4.17 0.16
CA VAL A 40 8.35 5.50 0.35
C VAL A 40 9.87 5.41 0.41
N ILE A 41 10.43 4.44 1.14
CA ILE A 41 11.88 4.28 1.29
C ILE A 41 12.53 3.83 -0.02
N PHE A 42 11.84 2.97 -0.77
CA PHE A 42 12.32 2.43 -2.04
C PHE A 42 11.98 3.33 -3.24
N GLY A 43 11.24 4.42 -3.02
CA GLY A 43 10.88 5.43 -4.02
C GLY A 43 9.69 5.05 -4.92
N GLY A 44 8.90 4.04 -4.56
CA GLY A 44 7.70 3.64 -5.30
C GLY A 44 6.48 4.54 -5.00
N THR A 45 5.31 4.14 -5.51
CA THR A 45 4.10 4.97 -5.46
C THR A 45 3.10 4.43 -4.45
N THR A 46 2.59 5.30 -3.57
CA THR A 46 1.49 4.98 -2.65
C THR A 46 0.36 5.99 -2.80
N ILE A 47 -0.84 5.48 -3.06
CA ILE A 47 -2.10 6.24 -3.05
C ILE A 47 -2.74 6.06 -1.67
N LEU A 48 -2.99 7.15 -0.97
CA LEU A 48 -3.59 7.12 0.36
C LEU A 48 -5.09 7.45 0.28
N MET A 49 -5.92 6.53 0.71
CA MET A 49 -7.36 6.77 0.86
C MET A 49 -7.66 7.19 2.30
N ARG A 50 -8.24 8.38 2.48
CA ARG A 50 -8.54 8.94 3.82
C ARG A 50 -9.56 8.09 4.59
N GLN A 51 -10.58 7.59 3.90
CA GLN A 51 -11.63 6.76 4.45
C GLN A 51 -12.04 5.75 3.38
N PHE A 52 -12.16 4.49 3.76
CA PHE A 52 -12.56 3.42 2.85
C PHE A 52 -13.94 3.72 2.22
N ASP A 53 -13.97 3.67 0.89
CA ASP A 53 -15.19 3.67 0.09
C ASP A 53 -15.00 2.69 -1.09
N PRO A 54 -15.84 1.65 -1.22
CA PRO A 54 -15.62 0.59 -2.20
C PRO A 54 -15.74 1.10 -3.65
N SER A 55 -16.58 2.11 -3.91
CA SER A 55 -16.74 2.65 -5.26
C SER A 55 -15.49 3.40 -5.68
N TRP A 56 -14.94 4.23 -4.77
CA TRP A 56 -13.68 4.93 -5.01
C TRP A 56 -12.48 3.99 -5.11
N VAL A 57 -12.47 2.89 -4.35
CA VAL A 57 -11.41 1.88 -4.47
C VAL A 57 -11.39 1.31 -5.89
N LEU A 58 -12.54 0.87 -6.41
CA LEU A 58 -12.62 0.30 -7.75
C LEU A 58 -12.21 1.32 -8.83
N GLU A 59 -12.67 2.57 -8.70
CA GLU A 59 -12.29 3.65 -9.62
C GLU A 59 -10.77 3.91 -9.59
N LEU A 60 -10.18 4.01 -8.41
CA LEU A 60 -8.74 4.27 -8.25
C LEU A 60 -7.89 3.11 -8.77
N VAL A 61 -8.33 1.87 -8.53
CA VAL A 61 -7.63 0.69 -9.04
C VAL A 61 -7.52 0.75 -10.57
N GLU A 62 -8.61 1.07 -11.26
CA GLU A 62 -8.61 1.21 -12.72
C GLU A 62 -7.82 2.44 -13.19
N ARG A 63 -8.12 3.62 -12.62
CA ARG A 63 -7.61 4.91 -13.07
C ARG A 63 -6.11 5.05 -12.86
N GLU A 64 -5.63 4.66 -11.68
CA GLU A 64 -4.23 4.81 -11.28
C GLU A 64 -3.39 3.57 -11.59
N ARG A 65 -3.99 2.53 -12.19
CA ARG A 65 -3.33 1.26 -12.51
C ARG A 65 -2.65 0.62 -11.29
N VAL A 66 -3.39 0.54 -10.19
CA VAL A 66 -2.91 -0.04 -8.92
C VAL A 66 -2.43 -1.47 -9.16
N THR A 67 -1.20 -1.77 -8.72
CA THR A 67 -0.61 -3.11 -8.82
C THR A 67 -0.68 -3.87 -7.51
N ILE A 68 -0.78 -3.16 -6.38
CA ILE A 68 -0.90 -3.76 -5.04
C ILE A 68 -2.13 -3.19 -4.34
N PHE A 69 -3.05 -4.09 -3.98
CA PHE A 69 -4.21 -3.78 -3.16
C PHE A 69 -4.30 -4.76 -1.98
N GLY A 70 -4.26 -4.22 -0.76
CA GLY A 70 -4.46 -4.98 0.47
C GLY A 70 -5.74 -4.54 1.16
N ALA A 71 -6.53 -5.49 1.67
CA ALA A 71 -7.77 -5.24 2.40
C ALA A 71 -8.00 -6.31 3.48
N VAL A 72 -8.94 -6.06 4.40
CA VAL A 72 -9.46 -7.08 5.34
C VAL A 72 -10.83 -7.60 4.85
N PRO A 73 -11.31 -8.77 5.31
CA PRO A 73 -12.55 -9.37 4.80
C PRO A 73 -13.84 -8.53 4.92
N THR A 74 -13.85 -7.49 5.75
CA THR A 74 -15.00 -6.59 5.92
C THR A 74 -15.03 -5.42 4.93
N MET A 75 -13.95 -5.22 4.17
CA MET A 75 -13.81 -4.23 3.10
C MET A 75 -14.13 -4.90 1.76
#